data_AF-A0A8T7E235-F1
#
_entry.id   AF-A0A8T7E235-F1
#
_cell.length_a   1.000
_cell.length_b   1.000
_cell.length_c   1.000
_cell.angle_alpha   90.00
_cell.angle_beta   90.00
_cell.angle_gamma   90.00
#
_symmetry.space_group_name_H-M   'P 1'
#
loop_
_entity.id
_entity.type
_entity.pdbx_description
1 polymer ?
#
loop_
_entity_poly.entity_id
_entity_poly.type
_entity_poly.pdbx_seq_one_letter_code
_entity_poly.pdbx_strand_id
1 'polypeptide(L)'
;MTASNQIFQFSLPILRVVLLLAVTAPAAAAQPGPFADLRPGVWHRLADTRLLDVAPPSSRGSKFYGNFGPRGVVSAWSGAALDTSRNRLLVWGGGHKAYAGNELYTFDIAARRWQRLTDPSPIQGYRAKRDKGVLQDGAPVARHTYNNLVYLPPPIDALWAQGGSNWHNGEGDRKTWLFPFAEQKWKRLADAPETYFDTLAAFDAKRQRVVHYPKKHLYAYDINKNAWNRIASGARMWINRTAAIDTRRQQYLVLGRKELIAVDLAKPERQQRLKTRGAKAIEARRSPGFAYDSRHDRMVAWAGGGRVYSFDIGARTWYRHEPPDPQADQPGKQQQRGTYGRFRYVPDFDIFVLVNAADEDVFVYRLDPANGVVDNAKAVSNGAGDTARGKVTVSPGGGVYRTVADAARAAPDGATVEIHAGTYRRDVAVWKQNDLVIRGVGGRPVLDADGRAAEGKAIWVIKGSNVRVENIEFTGADVNDRNGAGIRHEGIGLTVSGCFFHHNQNGILGGGHPRNDV
;
A
#
# COMPACT_ATOMS: atom_id res chain seq x y z
N MET A 1 41.07 68.75 32.30
CA MET A 1 41.67 67.42 32.49
C MET A 1 41.10 66.49 31.44
N THR A 2 41.99 65.95 30.63
CA THR A 2 41.84 65.07 29.47
C THR A 2 41.93 63.60 29.88
N ALA A 3 41.09 62.73 29.30
CA ALA A 3 41.30 61.29 28.98
C ALA A 3 39.94 60.71 28.50
N SER A 4 39.68 60.63 27.19
CA SER A 4 39.95 59.51 26.26
C SER A 4 38.99 58.32 26.41
N ASN A 5 37.97 58.27 25.53
CA ASN A 5 37.21 57.06 25.21
C ASN A 5 37.45 56.76 23.71
N GLN A 6 38.09 55.64 23.39
CA GLN A 6 38.28 55.20 22.01
C GLN A 6 37.03 54.46 21.52
N ILE A 7 36.52 54.86 20.36
CA ILE A 7 35.50 54.15 19.57
C ILE A 7 36.23 53.50 18.39
N PHE A 8 36.11 52.19 18.26
CA PHE A 8 36.55 51.42 17.08
C PHE A 8 35.57 51.64 15.92
N GLN A 9 36.07 52.09 14.77
CA GLN A 9 35.30 52.17 13.53
C GLN A 9 35.19 50.80 12.86
N PHE A 10 33.98 50.46 12.40
CA PHE A 10 33.70 49.30 11.54
C PHE A 10 33.84 49.69 10.07
N SER A 11 34.68 48.97 9.34
CA SER A 11 34.76 48.99 7.87
C SER A 11 33.86 47.90 7.27
N LEU A 12 32.89 48.28 6.44
CA LEU A 12 32.04 47.38 5.66
C LEU A 12 32.77 46.89 4.39
N PRO A 13 32.65 45.60 3.97
CA PRO A 13 33.21 45.14 2.71
C PRO A 13 32.26 45.40 1.53
N ILE A 14 32.87 45.79 0.40
CA ILE A 14 32.22 46.08 -0.88
C ILE A 14 31.83 44.76 -1.57
N LEU A 15 30.54 44.60 -1.90
CA LEU A 15 30.00 43.46 -2.65
C LEU A 15 30.29 43.61 -4.15
N ARG A 16 31.14 42.75 -4.73
CA ARG A 16 31.31 42.64 -6.18
C ARG A 16 30.19 41.77 -6.77
N VAL A 17 29.32 42.37 -7.58
CA VAL A 17 28.33 41.64 -8.39
C VAL A 17 29.02 41.13 -9.65
N VAL A 18 29.12 39.81 -9.79
CA VAL A 18 29.51 39.14 -11.04
C VAL A 18 28.23 38.77 -11.78
N LEU A 19 28.02 39.36 -12.96
CA LEU A 19 26.90 39.04 -13.84
C LEU A 19 27.22 37.74 -14.60
N LEU A 20 26.66 36.60 -14.18
CA LEU A 20 26.69 35.38 -14.98
C LEU A 20 25.63 35.45 -16.08
N LEU A 21 26.08 35.53 -17.33
CA LEU A 21 25.24 35.24 -18.50
C LEU A 21 24.90 33.75 -18.52
N ALA A 22 23.66 33.41 -18.17
CA ALA A 22 23.14 32.05 -18.26
C ALA A 22 22.86 31.70 -19.73
N VAL A 23 23.76 30.93 -20.35
CA VAL A 23 23.45 30.22 -21.59
C VAL A 23 22.49 29.09 -21.22
N THR A 24 21.21 29.22 -21.57
CA THR A 24 20.23 28.15 -21.42
C THR A 24 20.51 27.07 -22.46
N ALA A 25 21.24 26.04 -22.07
CA ALA A 25 21.24 24.78 -22.81
C ALA A 25 19.80 24.22 -22.83
N PRO A 26 19.34 23.61 -23.94
CA PRO A 26 18.07 22.92 -23.95
C PRO A 26 18.09 21.87 -22.85
N ALA A 27 17.07 21.88 -21.98
CA ALA A 27 16.93 20.90 -20.92
C ALA A 27 16.95 19.50 -21.55
N ALA A 28 18.00 18.73 -21.26
CA ALA A 28 18.03 17.32 -21.60
C ALA A 28 16.75 16.69 -21.04
N ALA A 29 16.00 15.95 -21.87
CA ALA A 29 14.81 15.25 -21.43
C ALA A 29 15.18 14.44 -20.18
N ALA A 30 14.45 14.67 -19.08
CA ALA A 30 14.72 14.00 -17.81
C ALA A 30 14.69 12.49 -18.07
N GLN A 31 15.82 11.81 -17.79
CA GLN A 31 15.88 10.36 -17.89
C GLN A 31 14.77 9.77 -17.01
N PRO A 32 13.99 8.79 -17.51
CA PRO A 32 12.98 8.15 -16.71
C PRO A 32 13.60 7.58 -15.42
N GLY A 33 12.92 7.78 -14.29
CA GLY A 33 13.39 7.29 -12.99
C GLY A 33 13.55 5.76 -12.97
N PRO A 34 14.26 5.19 -11.97
CA PRO A 34 14.72 3.78 -11.97
C PRO A 34 13.61 2.71 -12.00
N PHE A 35 12.36 3.12 -11.91
CA PHE A 35 11.17 2.26 -11.91
C PHE A 35 10.07 2.75 -12.87
N ALA A 36 10.36 3.68 -13.79
CA ALA A 36 9.37 4.20 -14.72
C ALA A 36 8.68 3.08 -15.52
N ASP A 37 9.46 2.11 -16.00
CA ASP A 37 9.02 1.03 -16.88
C ASP A 37 8.43 -0.18 -16.14
N LEU A 38 8.25 -0.11 -14.81
CA LEU A 38 7.60 -1.19 -14.09
C LEU A 38 6.17 -1.39 -14.57
N ARG A 39 5.83 -2.63 -14.94
CA ARG A 39 4.48 -3.00 -15.33
C ARG A 39 3.58 -3.03 -14.10
N PRO A 40 2.48 -2.25 -14.06
CA PRO A 40 1.51 -2.34 -12.97
C PRO A 40 0.98 -3.76 -12.80
N GLY A 41 0.72 -4.16 -11.55
CA GLY A 41 0.17 -5.46 -11.20
C GLY A 41 1.20 -6.59 -11.17
N VAL A 42 2.45 -6.34 -11.59
CA VAL A 42 3.52 -7.34 -11.62
C VAL A 42 4.54 -7.06 -10.51
N TRP A 43 4.97 -8.12 -9.83
CA TRP A 43 6.09 -8.05 -8.88
C TRP A 43 7.41 -8.08 -9.64
N HIS A 44 8.36 -7.28 -9.16
CA HIS A 44 9.71 -7.27 -9.71
C HIS A 44 10.70 -7.56 -8.58
N ARG A 45 11.43 -8.66 -8.72
CA ARG A 45 12.56 -8.98 -7.84
C ARG A 45 13.76 -8.11 -8.20
N LEU A 46 14.38 -7.51 -7.19
CA LEU A 46 15.65 -6.80 -7.33
C LEU A 46 16.76 -7.81 -7.04
N ALA A 47 17.32 -8.43 -8.07
CA ALA A 47 18.34 -9.46 -7.89
C ALA A 47 19.56 -8.97 -7.09
N ASP A 48 20.20 -9.88 -6.37
CA ASP A 48 21.40 -9.65 -5.56
C ASP A 48 21.22 -8.63 -4.43
N THR A 49 20.04 -8.65 -3.80
CA THR A 49 19.67 -7.71 -2.73
C THR A 49 19.27 -8.41 -1.44
N ARG A 50 19.97 -9.49 -1.08
CA ARG A 50 19.73 -10.16 0.20
C ARG A 50 20.39 -9.39 1.34
N LEU A 51 19.64 -9.11 2.41
CA LEU A 51 20.18 -8.43 3.60
C LEU A 51 21.37 -9.20 4.20
N LEU A 52 21.33 -10.54 4.20
CA LEU A 52 22.39 -11.36 4.78
C LEU A 52 23.76 -11.15 4.13
N ASP A 53 23.82 -10.67 2.88
CA ASP A 53 25.07 -10.43 2.17
C ASP A 53 25.88 -9.28 2.82
N VAL A 54 25.20 -8.37 3.52
CA VAL A 54 25.83 -7.30 4.33
C VAL A 54 25.72 -7.52 5.85
N ALA A 55 25.25 -8.69 6.31
CA ALA A 55 25.26 -9.01 7.73
C ALA A 55 26.71 -9.14 8.26
N PRO A 56 26.98 -8.82 9.53
CA PRO A 56 28.29 -8.97 10.14
C PRO A 56 28.84 -10.38 9.93
N PRO A 57 30.06 -10.54 9.38
CA PRO A 57 30.64 -11.87 9.17
C PRO A 57 30.72 -12.67 10.48
N SER A 58 30.99 -12.01 11.60
CA SER A 58 31.08 -12.61 12.95
C SER A 58 29.75 -13.17 13.47
N SER A 59 28.61 -12.79 12.89
CA SER A 59 27.30 -13.30 13.30
C SER A 59 26.81 -14.47 12.44
N ARG A 60 27.47 -14.76 11.31
CA ARG A 60 27.13 -15.88 10.43
C ARG A 60 27.47 -17.21 11.11
N GLY A 61 26.47 -18.07 11.33
CA GLY A 61 26.65 -19.41 11.93
C GLY A 61 26.93 -19.43 13.44
N SER A 62 27.01 -18.28 14.10
CA SER A 62 27.29 -18.20 15.54
C SER A 62 26.02 -18.39 16.37
N LYS A 63 25.98 -19.47 17.18
CA LYS A 63 24.92 -19.72 18.17
C LYS A 63 24.89 -18.65 19.29
N PHE A 64 25.98 -17.88 19.45
CA PHE A 64 26.10 -16.83 20.46
C PHE A 64 25.06 -15.71 20.26
N TYR A 65 24.67 -15.49 19.01
CA TYR A 65 23.70 -14.44 18.68
C TYR A 65 22.25 -14.93 18.69
N GLY A 66 21.93 -16.21 18.94
CA GLY A 66 20.54 -16.70 19.06
C GLY A 66 20.09 -17.64 17.92
N ASN A 67 18.88 -18.19 18.07
CA ASN A 67 18.38 -19.32 17.29
C ASN A 67 18.21 -19.04 15.79
N PHE A 68 18.10 -17.77 15.39
CA PHE A 68 17.88 -17.37 14.00
C PHE A 68 19.18 -16.86 13.35
N GLY A 69 20.18 -16.50 14.16
CA GLY A 69 21.29 -15.67 13.70
C GLY A 69 20.77 -14.38 13.04
N PRO A 70 21.52 -13.78 12.09
CA PRO A 70 21.16 -12.51 11.46
C PRO A 70 19.82 -12.53 10.70
N ARG A 71 19.27 -13.71 10.36
CA ARG A 71 17.90 -13.82 9.81
C ARG A 71 16.85 -13.23 10.76
N GLY A 72 17.12 -13.24 12.06
CA GLY A 72 16.22 -12.70 13.08
C GLY A 72 15.90 -11.22 12.92
N VAL A 73 16.79 -10.45 12.27
CA VAL A 73 16.58 -9.02 11.96
C VAL A 73 15.28 -8.80 11.16
N VAL A 74 14.91 -9.75 10.31
CA VAL A 74 13.69 -9.70 9.49
C VAL A 74 12.64 -10.68 10.02
N SER A 75 13.02 -11.93 10.23
CA SER A 75 12.08 -13.03 10.45
C SER A 75 11.53 -13.08 11.89
N ALA A 76 12.08 -12.35 12.87
CA ALA A 76 11.67 -12.44 14.28
C ALA A 76 10.78 -11.26 14.70
N TRP A 77 9.50 -11.30 14.33
CA TRP A 77 8.51 -10.26 14.69
C TRP A 77 9.04 -8.85 14.47
N SER A 78 9.76 -8.61 13.37
CA SER A 78 10.46 -7.36 13.12
C SER A 78 9.79 -6.60 11.97
N GLY A 79 9.76 -5.27 12.10
CA GLY A 79 9.23 -4.34 11.13
C GLY A 79 10.31 -3.51 10.45
N ALA A 80 9.88 -2.47 9.75
CA ALA A 80 10.75 -1.51 9.08
C ALA A 80 10.05 -0.14 8.97
N ALA A 81 10.83 0.89 8.68
CA ALA A 81 10.34 2.24 8.42
C ALA A 81 10.89 2.72 7.06
N LEU A 82 10.12 3.54 6.35
CA LEU A 82 10.61 4.17 5.13
C LEU A 82 11.21 5.54 5.47
N ASP A 83 12.49 5.74 5.17
CA ASP A 83 13.09 7.07 5.06
C ASP A 83 12.63 7.68 3.73
N THR A 84 11.61 8.53 3.81
CA THR A 84 11.01 9.20 2.65
C THR A 84 11.86 10.34 2.11
N SER A 85 12.91 10.76 2.82
CA SER A 85 13.80 11.84 2.33
C SER A 85 14.90 11.29 1.41
N ARG A 86 15.24 10.01 1.57
CA ARG A 86 16.31 9.34 0.79
C ARG A 86 15.83 8.11 0.04
N ASN A 87 14.54 7.82 0.06
CA ASN A 87 13.93 6.63 -0.54
C ASN A 87 14.66 5.33 -0.15
N ARG A 88 14.87 5.14 1.15
CA ARG A 88 15.52 3.93 1.68
C ARG A 88 14.70 3.27 2.79
N LEU A 89 14.68 1.95 2.81
CA LEU A 89 14.00 1.19 3.86
C LEU A 89 14.94 0.96 5.04
N LEU A 90 14.52 1.34 6.24
CA LEU A 90 15.24 1.18 7.50
C LEU A 90 14.80 -0.11 8.19
N VAL A 91 15.72 -1.05 8.41
CA VAL A 91 15.43 -2.37 9.00
C VAL A 91 16.27 -2.58 10.26
N TRP A 92 15.58 -2.86 11.35
CA TRP A 92 16.17 -3.16 12.66
C TRP A 92 15.28 -4.13 13.42
N GLY A 93 15.88 -5.08 14.13
CA GLY A 93 15.11 -6.19 14.67
C GLY A 93 15.93 -7.18 15.47
N GLY A 94 15.52 -8.44 15.45
CA GLY A 94 16.11 -9.50 16.27
C GLY A 94 15.35 -9.66 17.57
N GLY A 95 16.03 -9.74 18.70
CA GLY A 95 15.43 -9.82 20.03
C GLY A 95 15.13 -11.21 20.55
N HIS A 96 14.70 -11.27 21.81
CA HIS A 96 14.34 -12.49 22.54
C HIS A 96 15.42 -13.59 22.42
N LYS A 97 15.07 -14.77 21.91
CA LYS A 97 16.03 -15.84 21.57
C LYS A 97 16.43 -15.85 20.10
N ALA A 98 15.96 -14.90 19.30
CA ALA A 98 16.13 -14.93 17.86
C ALA A 98 17.49 -14.41 17.42
N TYR A 99 17.79 -13.15 17.74
CA TYR A 99 19.05 -12.51 17.37
C TYR A 99 19.48 -11.47 18.40
N ALA A 100 20.74 -11.47 18.84
CA ALA A 100 21.30 -10.55 19.83
C ALA A 100 21.92 -9.29 19.20
N GLY A 101 22.32 -9.39 17.92
CA GLY A 101 22.89 -8.27 17.18
C GLY A 101 21.87 -7.16 16.97
N ASN A 102 22.29 -5.93 17.24
CA ASN A 102 21.46 -4.72 17.21
C ASN A 102 21.85 -3.77 16.07
N GLU A 103 22.54 -4.29 15.05
CA GLU A 103 22.91 -3.54 13.84
C GLU A 103 21.69 -2.96 13.13
N LEU A 104 21.78 -1.70 12.70
CA LEU A 104 20.80 -1.05 11.84
C LEU A 104 21.18 -1.21 10.36
N TYR A 105 20.22 -1.59 9.53
CA TYR A 105 20.39 -1.74 8.09
C TYR A 105 19.53 -0.74 7.33
N THR A 106 20.01 -0.34 6.16
CA THR A 106 19.23 0.41 5.19
C THR A 106 19.31 -0.23 3.81
N PHE A 107 18.20 -0.24 3.09
CA PHE A 107 18.16 -0.59 1.68
C PHE A 107 17.85 0.66 0.87
N ASP A 108 18.84 1.15 0.11
CA ASP A 108 18.64 2.21 -0.86
C ASP A 108 17.86 1.62 -2.05
N ILE A 109 16.65 2.14 -2.27
CA ILE A 109 15.71 1.55 -3.22
C ILE A 109 16.13 1.88 -4.66
N ALA A 110 16.59 3.10 -4.91
CA ALA A 110 17.03 3.52 -6.24
C ALA A 110 18.36 2.84 -6.63
N ALA A 111 19.32 2.81 -5.70
CA ALA A 111 20.62 2.18 -5.91
C ALA A 111 20.57 0.65 -5.76
N ARG A 112 19.45 0.09 -5.31
CA ARG A 112 19.21 -1.35 -5.10
C ARG A 112 20.29 -2.00 -4.23
N ARG A 113 20.68 -1.32 -3.15
CA ARG A 113 21.84 -1.73 -2.35
C ARG A 113 21.56 -1.68 -0.87
N TRP A 114 21.96 -2.74 -0.18
CA TRP A 114 22.00 -2.75 1.27
C TRP A 114 23.25 -2.05 1.82
N GLN A 115 23.05 -1.35 2.93
CA GLN A 115 24.12 -0.84 3.77
C GLN A 115 23.82 -1.19 5.22
N ARG A 116 24.83 -1.71 5.92
CA ARG A 116 24.82 -1.80 7.38
C ARG A 116 25.35 -0.48 7.94
N LEU A 117 24.51 0.24 8.69
CA LEU A 117 24.87 1.55 9.26
C LEU A 117 25.64 1.44 10.57
N THR A 118 25.42 0.38 11.34
CA THR A 118 26.13 0.15 12.60
C THR A 118 26.58 -1.29 12.71
N ASP A 119 27.71 -1.51 13.37
CA ASP A 119 28.15 -2.85 13.76
C ASP A 119 27.47 -3.31 15.06
N PRO A 120 27.49 -4.64 15.37
CA PRO A 120 26.91 -5.15 16.59
C PRO A 120 27.57 -4.54 17.82
N SER A 121 26.77 -4.05 18.76
CA SER A 121 27.25 -3.65 20.07
C SER A 121 27.85 -4.84 20.84
N PRO A 122 28.87 -4.63 21.69
CA PRO A 122 29.37 -5.67 22.59
C PRO A 122 28.28 -6.16 23.55
N ILE A 123 28.09 -7.48 23.62
CA ILE A 123 27.07 -8.12 24.48
C ILE A 123 27.65 -8.89 25.68
N GLN A 124 28.98 -9.00 25.77
CA GLN A 124 29.65 -9.73 26.84
C GLN A 124 29.34 -9.11 28.20
N GLY A 125 28.88 -9.93 29.16
CA GLY A 125 28.56 -9.46 30.51
C GLY A 125 27.21 -8.74 30.64
N TYR A 126 26.39 -8.67 29.58
CA TYR A 126 25.00 -8.22 29.68
C TYR A 126 24.16 -9.16 30.54
N ARG A 127 23.33 -8.58 31.41
CA ARG A 127 22.43 -9.28 32.34
C ARG A 127 21.06 -8.64 32.28
N ALA A 128 20.10 -9.31 31.62
CA ALA A 128 18.77 -8.76 31.33
C ALA A 128 18.04 -8.12 32.51
N LYS A 129 18.08 -8.74 33.71
CA LYS A 129 17.45 -8.19 34.93
C LYS A 129 18.10 -6.89 35.41
N ARG A 130 19.43 -6.78 35.30
CA ARG A 130 20.23 -5.63 35.75
C ARG A 130 20.17 -4.50 34.74
N ASP A 131 20.43 -4.83 33.47
CA ASP A 131 20.70 -3.86 32.41
C ASP A 131 19.43 -3.43 31.66
N LYS A 132 18.32 -4.16 31.86
CA LYS A 132 16.97 -3.76 31.45
C LYS A 132 16.87 -3.31 29.98
N GLY A 133 17.55 -3.99 29.06
CA GLY A 133 17.48 -3.70 27.62
C GLY A 133 18.44 -2.64 27.10
N VAL A 134 19.45 -2.25 27.89
CA VAL A 134 20.51 -1.31 27.49
C VAL A 134 21.86 -2.02 27.51
N LEU A 135 22.65 -1.87 26.46
CA LEU A 135 24.00 -2.44 26.36
C LEU A 135 25.05 -1.51 26.97
N GLN A 136 26.27 -2.01 27.12
CA GLN A 136 27.38 -1.30 27.80
C GLN A 136 27.77 0.00 27.10
N ASP A 137 27.61 0.06 25.79
CA ASP A 137 27.86 1.25 24.96
C ASP A 137 26.68 2.26 24.97
N GLY A 138 25.62 1.96 25.74
CA GLY A 138 24.41 2.77 25.85
C GLY A 138 23.37 2.50 24.76
N ALA A 139 23.64 1.61 23.80
CA ALA A 139 22.69 1.25 22.76
C ALA A 139 21.54 0.37 23.29
N PRO A 140 20.37 0.36 22.63
CA PRO A 140 19.36 -0.65 22.88
C PRO A 140 19.88 -2.04 22.54
N VAL A 141 19.46 -3.04 23.31
CA VAL A 141 19.51 -4.44 22.85
C VAL A 141 18.64 -4.63 21.61
N ALA A 142 18.98 -5.63 20.80
CA ALA A 142 18.12 -6.14 19.74
C ALA A 142 16.73 -6.50 20.27
N ARG A 143 15.70 -6.35 19.44
CA ARG A 143 14.31 -6.52 19.86
C ARG A 143 13.39 -6.97 18.73
N HIS A 144 12.34 -7.69 19.08
CA HIS A 144 11.19 -7.85 18.19
C HIS A 144 10.52 -6.48 18.06
N THR A 145 10.60 -5.86 16.89
CA THR A 145 10.17 -4.47 16.66
C THR A 145 8.73 -4.33 16.21
N TYR A 146 8.01 -5.41 15.89
CA TYR A 146 6.59 -5.36 15.52
C TYR A 146 6.29 -4.24 14.49
N ASN A 147 5.33 -3.35 14.77
CA ASN A 147 5.04 -2.16 13.97
C ASN A 147 5.51 -0.87 14.68
N ASN A 148 6.66 -0.88 15.36
CA ASN A 148 7.08 0.23 16.23
C ASN A 148 8.25 1.07 15.70
N LEU A 149 8.75 0.77 14.49
CA LEU A 149 9.77 1.57 13.81
C LEU A 149 9.13 2.70 13.01
N VAL A 150 9.61 3.91 13.23
CA VAL A 150 9.08 5.13 12.62
C VAL A 150 10.23 6.01 12.15
N TYR A 151 10.22 6.40 10.88
CA TYR A 151 11.11 7.44 10.38
C TYR A 151 10.55 8.81 10.75
N LEU A 152 11.41 9.68 11.28
CA LEU A 152 11.11 11.07 11.56
C LEU A 152 11.82 11.94 10.51
N PRO A 153 11.08 12.62 9.61
CA PRO A 153 11.68 13.47 8.58
C PRO A 153 12.40 14.69 9.17
N PRO A 154 13.14 15.46 8.34
CA PRO A 154 13.72 16.73 8.76
C PRO A 154 12.68 17.63 9.46
N PRO A 155 13.10 18.39 10.49
CA PRO A 155 14.51 18.62 10.89
C PRO A 155 15.11 17.54 11.82
N ILE A 156 14.35 16.52 12.23
CA ILE A 156 14.84 15.51 13.19
C ILE A 156 15.74 14.47 12.51
N ASP A 157 15.34 14.03 11.31
CA ASP A 157 16.09 13.11 10.44
C ASP A 157 16.69 11.89 11.16
N ALA A 158 15.78 11.06 11.69
CA ALA A 158 16.15 9.96 12.57
C ALA A 158 15.21 8.76 12.47
N LEU A 159 15.72 7.59 12.85
CA LEU A 159 14.87 6.45 13.19
C LEU A 159 14.42 6.56 14.66
N TRP A 160 13.12 6.43 14.89
CA TRP A 160 12.51 6.31 16.20
C TRP A 160 12.01 4.88 16.43
N ALA A 161 12.21 4.38 17.65
CA ALA A 161 11.71 3.07 18.07
C ALA A 161 11.25 3.10 19.53
N GLN A 162 10.27 2.28 19.89
CA GLN A 162 9.83 2.16 21.29
C GLN A 162 9.45 0.73 21.62
N GLY A 163 9.88 0.23 22.78
CA GLY A 163 9.40 -1.06 23.29
C GLY A 163 9.70 -2.20 22.33
N GLY A 164 8.98 -3.31 22.42
CA GLY A 164 9.33 -4.55 21.72
C GLY A 164 9.92 -5.60 22.67
N SER A 165 10.02 -6.85 22.21
CA SER A 165 10.55 -7.94 23.05
C SER A 165 12.07 -7.97 23.02
N ASN A 166 12.68 -7.65 24.15
CA ASN A 166 14.11 -7.52 24.31
C ASN A 166 14.84 -8.85 24.17
N TRP A 167 16.02 -8.82 23.55
CA TRP A 167 17.05 -9.81 23.86
C TRP A 167 17.49 -9.62 25.33
N HIS A 168 17.55 -10.63 26.20
CA HIS A 168 17.55 -12.09 26.02
C HIS A 168 16.30 -12.80 26.62
N ASN A 169 15.45 -12.05 27.32
CA ASN A 169 14.33 -12.56 28.13
C ASN A 169 12.96 -12.43 27.45
N GLY A 170 12.87 -11.73 26.31
CA GLY A 170 11.62 -11.52 25.58
C GLY A 170 10.67 -10.52 26.24
N GLU A 171 11.09 -9.89 27.34
CA GLU A 171 10.27 -8.89 28.05
C GLU A 171 10.18 -7.59 27.27
N GLY A 172 9.06 -6.89 27.43
CA GLY A 172 8.89 -5.53 26.96
C GLY A 172 9.50 -4.52 27.94
N ASP A 173 9.79 -3.31 27.45
CA ASP A 173 10.17 -2.18 28.28
C ASP A 173 9.45 -0.90 27.85
N ARG A 174 9.62 0.16 28.64
CA ARG A 174 9.11 1.50 28.36
C ARG A 174 10.06 2.31 27.48
N LYS A 175 11.15 1.70 27.00
CA LYS A 175 12.29 2.45 26.51
C LYS A 175 12.07 2.95 25.09
N THR A 176 12.17 4.27 24.91
CA THR A 176 12.03 5.00 23.64
C THR A 176 13.40 5.43 23.11
N TRP A 177 13.71 5.09 21.88
CA TRP A 177 15.03 5.24 21.29
C TRP A 177 14.98 6.12 20.05
N LEU A 178 16.02 6.92 19.87
CA LEU A 178 16.25 7.73 18.68
C LEU A 178 17.61 7.38 18.08
N PHE A 179 17.68 7.25 16.77
CA PHE A 179 18.92 7.11 16.03
C PHE A 179 19.00 8.23 14.98
N PRO A 180 19.62 9.38 15.31
CA PRO A 180 19.85 10.46 14.36
C PRO A 180 20.85 10.01 13.30
N PHE A 181 20.53 10.19 12.02
CA PHE A 181 21.40 9.70 10.94
C PHE A 181 22.71 10.46 10.81
N ALA A 182 22.73 11.74 11.21
CA ALA A 182 23.95 12.55 11.22
C ALA A 182 24.97 12.04 12.26
N GLU A 183 24.51 11.53 13.40
CA GLU A 183 25.38 11.10 14.50
C GLU A 183 25.65 9.59 14.51
N GLN A 184 24.77 8.81 13.89
CA GLN A 184 24.81 7.35 13.85
C GLN A 184 24.97 6.69 15.23
N LYS A 185 24.38 7.31 16.26
CA LYS A 185 24.43 6.83 17.64
C LYS A 185 23.04 6.83 18.27
N TRP A 186 22.71 5.74 18.95
CA TRP A 186 21.45 5.64 19.67
C TRP A 186 21.41 6.62 20.85
N LYS A 187 20.25 7.27 21.02
CA LYS A 187 19.93 8.18 22.12
C LYS A 187 18.71 7.66 22.88
N ARG A 188 18.78 7.79 24.21
CA ARG A 188 17.68 7.50 25.13
C ARG A 188 16.73 8.69 25.16
N LEU A 189 15.44 8.43 24.93
CA LEU A 189 14.35 9.40 25.08
C LEU A 189 13.47 9.06 26.29
N ALA A 190 12.52 9.94 26.61
CA ALA A 190 11.57 9.74 27.71
C ALA A 190 10.85 8.39 27.61
N ASP A 191 10.70 7.74 28.76
CA ASP A 191 10.05 6.44 28.87
C ASP A 191 8.55 6.53 28.52
N ALA A 192 8.10 5.60 27.69
CA ALA A 192 6.69 5.47 27.33
C ALA A 192 5.81 5.21 28.57
N PRO A 193 4.56 5.68 28.62
CA PRO A 193 3.75 5.64 29.85
C PRO A 193 3.32 4.25 30.34
N GLU A 194 3.44 3.20 29.52
CA GLU A 194 3.21 1.81 29.92
C GLU A 194 4.16 0.84 29.21
N THR A 195 4.39 -0.33 29.81
CA THR A 195 5.19 -1.41 29.23
C THR A 195 4.31 -2.34 28.41
N TYR A 196 4.65 -2.54 27.14
CA TYR A 196 4.08 -3.58 26.30
C TYR A 196 5.03 -3.91 25.15
N PHE A 197 5.04 -5.15 24.68
CA PHE A 197 5.95 -5.58 23.62
C PHE A 197 5.36 -5.37 22.22
N ASP A 198 4.11 -5.74 21.98
CA ASP A 198 3.46 -5.60 20.68
C ASP A 198 2.86 -4.20 20.54
N THR A 199 3.61 -3.28 19.96
CA THR A 199 3.18 -1.89 19.82
C THR A 199 3.04 -1.49 18.36
N LEU A 200 2.08 -0.61 18.11
CA LEU A 200 1.79 -0.06 16.80
C LEU A 200 2.17 1.43 16.82
N ALA A 201 2.98 1.87 15.87
CA ALA A 201 3.37 3.27 15.74
C ALA A 201 3.32 3.76 14.29
N ALA A 202 3.02 5.05 14.12
CA ALA A 202 3.16 5.78 12.87
C ALA A 202 3.38 7.28 13.15
N PHE A 203 4.00 7.99 12.20
CA PHE A 203 4.26 9.42 12.32
C PHE A 203 3.09 10.26 11.81
N ASP A 204 2.50 11.08 12.69
CA ASP A 204 1.54 12.12 12.32
C ASP A 204 2.32 13.38 11.94
N ALA A 205 2.65 13.50 10.66
CA ALA A 205 3.42 14.62 10.13
C ALA A 205 2.69 15.97 10.29
N LYS A 206 1.35 15.98 10.29
CA LYS A 206 0.56 17.22 10.44
C LYS A 206 0.75 17.82 11.84
N ARG A 207 0.90 16.98 12.87
CA ARG A 207 1.08 17.40 14.26
C ARG A 207 2.48 17.16 14.81
N GLN A 208 3.42 16.71 13.96
CA GLN A 208 4.82 16.45 14.29
C GLN A 208 5.00 15.55 15.53
N ARG A 209 4.28 14.42 15.57
CA ARG A 209 4.26 13.51 16.71
C ARG A 209 4.15 12.06 16.28
N VAL A 210 4.67 11.14 17.09
CA VAL A 210 4.46 9.70 16.88
C VAL A 210 3.17 9.28 17.57
N VAL A 211 2.23 8.72 16.81
CA VAL A 211 1.05 8.06 17.36
C VAL A 211 1.46 6.64 17.74
N HIS A 212 1.16 6.21 18.96
CA HIS A 212 1.62 4.95 19.53
C HIS A 212 0.50 4.23 20.28
N TYR A 213 0.21 3.00 19.88
CA TYR A 213 -0.91 2.19 20.40
C TYR A 213 -0.40 0.83 20.90
N PRO A 214 0.06 0.75 22.16
CA PRO A 214 0.60 -0.47 22.73
C PRO A 214 -0.51 -1.44 23.13
N LYS A 215 -1.34 -1.07 24.11
CA LYS A 215 -2.30 -1.98 24.75
C LYS A 215 -3.71 -1.42 24.71
N LYS A 216 -4.12 -0.63 25.70
CA LYS A 216 -5.49 -0.09 25.81
C LYS A 216 -5.57 1.42 25.66
N HIS A 217 -4.43 2.08 25.62
CA HIS A 217 -4.32 3.52 25.52
C HIS A 217 -3.64 3.88 24.21
N LEU A 218 -4.05 5.01 23.64
CA LEU A 218 -3.41 5.63 22.50
C LEU A 218 -2.62 6.83 23.03
N TYR A 219 -1.34 6.86 22.70
CA TYR A 219 -0.44 7.92 23.08
C TYR A 219 0.04 8.71 21.86
N ALA A 220 0.35 9.97 22.09
CA ALA A 220 1.17 10.77 21.21
C ALA A 220 2.48 11.08 21.91
N TYR A 221 3.59 10.77 21.25
CA TYR A 221 4.92 11.22 21.64
C TYR A 221 5.28 12.47 20.85
N ASP A 222 5.39 13.60 21.56
CA ASP A 222 5.84 14.88 21.01
C ASP A 222 7.37 14.84 20.95
N ILE A 223 7.91 14.82 19.73
CA ILE A 223 9.34 14.66 19.49
C ILE A 223 10.14 15.88 19.98
N ASN A 224 9.59 17.08 19.78
CA ASN A 224 10.28 18.33 20.11
C ASN A 224 10.35 18.55 21.62
N LYS A 225 9.33 18.08 22.35
CA LYS A 225 9.27 18.17 23.81
C LYS A 225 9.85 16.96 24.53
N ASN A 226 10.20 15.91 23.80
CA ASN A 226 10.56 14.62 24.37
C ASN A 226 9.54 14.15 25.42
N ALA A 227 8.24 14.24 25.10
CA ALA A 227 7.16 14.07 26.08
C ALA A 227 6.02 13.20 25.56
N TRP A 228 5.47 12.38 26.45
CA TRP A 228 4.36 11.49 26.16
C TRP A 228 3.04 12.06 26.66
N ASN A 229 2.02 12.01 25.81
CA ASN A 229 0.66 12.41 26.15
C ASN A 229 -0.30 11.27 25.82
N ARG A 230 -1.18 10.90 26.75
CA ARG A 230 -2.29 10.01 26.43
C ARG A 230 -3.35 10.81 25.69
N ILE A 231 -3.66 10.43 24.45
CA ILE A 231 -4.63 11.14 23.61
C ILE A 231 -5.98 10.43 23.56
N ALA A 232 -6.03 9.13 23.81
CA ALA A 232 -7.28 8.40 23.95
C ALA A 232 -7.10 7.10 24.75
N SER A 233 -8.23 6.47 25.06
CA SER A 233 -8.30 5.08 25.52
C SER A 233 -9.25 4.33 24.62
N GLY A 234 -9.01 3.05 24.44
CA GLY A 234 -9.74 2.31 23.44
C GLY A 234 -9.68 0.80 23.58
N ALA A 235 -9.87 0.13 22.44
CA ALA A 235 -9.91 -1.32 22.42
C ALA A 235 -8.53 -1.87 22.76
N ARG A 236 -8.51 -2.99 23.49
CA ARG A 236 -7.25 -3.66 23.78
C ARG A 236 -6.63 -4.18 22.49
N MET A 237 -5.47 -3.64 22.16
CA MET A 237 -4.56 -4.13 21.13
C MET A 237 -3.90 -5.42 21.59
N TRP A 238 -3.82 -6.33 20.63
CA TRP A 238 -3.23 -7.66 20.77
C TRP A 238 -2.32 -7.86 19.56
N ILE A 239 -1.34 -8.75 19.75
CA ILE A 239 -0.46 -9.21 18.68
C ILE A 239 -1.23 -9.64 17.43
N ASN A 240 -0.51 -9.55 16.31
CA ASN A 240 -0.96 -9.85 14.95
C ASN A 240 -1.62 -8.67 14.22
N ARG A 241 -1.21 -7.44 14.53
CA ARG A 241 -1.72 -6.21 13.92
C ARG A 241 -0.60 -5.38 13.27
N THR A 242 -0.99 -4.52 12.36
CA THR A 242 -0.16 -3.48 11.74
C THR A 242 -0.97 -2.18 11.68
N ALA A 243 -0.31 -1.05 11.51
CA ALA A 243 -0.98 0.22 11.39
C ALA A 243 -0.26 1.18 10.45
N ALA A 244 -1.05 2.07 9.85
CA ALA A 244 -0.60 3.15 8.98
C ALA A 244 -1.56 4.33 9.09
N ILE A 245 -1.11 5.52 8.68
CA ILE A 245 -1.91 6.75 8.70
C ILE A 245 -2.36 7.06 7.27
N ASP A 246 -3.67 7.20 7.06
CA ASP A 246 -4.22 7.97 5.95
C ASP A 246 -3.91 9.45 6.23
N THR A 247 -2.94 10.00 5.51
CA THR A 247 -2.48 11.37 5.76
C THR A 247 -3.46 12.41 5.25
N ARG A 248 -4.35 12.08 4.31
CA ARG A 248 -5.35 13.00 3.75
C ARG A 248 -6.49 13.22 4.72
N ARG A 249 -7.06 12.14 5.29
CA ARG A 249 -8.16 12.21 6.27
C ARG A 249 -7.69 12.24 7.72
N GLN A 250 -6.38 12.10 7.94
CA GLN A 250 -5.79 12.09 9.28
C GLN A 250 -6.34 10.95 10.15
N GLN A 251 -6.47 9.77 9.55
CA GLN A 251 -6.97 8.58 10.23
C GLN A 251 -5.85 7.58 10.46
N TYR A 252 -5.66 7.17 11.71
CA TYR A 252 -4.80 6.04 12.06
C TYR A 252 -5.60 4.75 11.91
N LEU A 253 -5.22 3.94 10.92
CA LEU A 253 -5.89 2.69 10.59
C LEU A 253 -5.08 1.52 11.13
N VAL A 254 -5.75 0.62 11.87
CA VAL A 254 -5.16 -0.59 12.46
C VAL A 254 -5.80 -1.81 11.82
N LEU A 255 -4.99 -2.64 11.15
CA LEU A 255 -5.41 -3.81 10.41
C LEU A 255 -4.95 -5.11 11.10
N GLY A 256 -5.84 -6.10 11.14
CA GLY A 256 -5.54 -7.46 11.58
C GLY A 256 -6.61 -8.01 12.52
N ARG A 257 -6.51 -9.31 12.85
CA ARG A 257 -7.45 -10.01 13.76
C ARG A 257 -8.93 -9.90 13.33
N LYS A 258 -9.20 -9.93 12.03
CA LYS A 258 -10.53 -9.81 11.41
C LYS A 258 -11.19 -8.44 11.60
N GLU A 259 -10.38 -7.40 11.85
CA GLU A 259 -10.86 -6.05 12.09
C GLU A 259 -10.02 -5.05 11.30
N LEU A 260 -10.68 -3.97 10.88
CA LEU A 260 -10.05 -2.69 10.53
C LEU A 260 -10.59 -1.65 11.50
N ILE A 261 -9.71 -1.08 12.33
CA ILE A 261 -10.06 -0.03 13.29
C ILE A 261 -9.57 1.30 12.75
N ALA A 262 -10.41 2.32 12.76
CA ALA A 262 -10.04 3.69 12.40
C ALA A 262 -10.10 4.59 13.63
N VAL A 263 -9.04 5.39 13.81
CA VAL A 263 -8.96 6.45 14.81
C VAL A 263 -8.78 7.77 14.08
N ASP A 264 -9.75 8.68 14.22
CA ASP A 264 -9.61 10.06 13.77
C ASP A 264 -8.60 10.76 14.69
N LEU A 265 -7.48 11.23 14.17
CA LEU A 265 -6.43 11.85 14.97
C LEU A 265 -6.81 13.25 15.48
N ALA A 266 -7.87 13.87 14.96
CA ALA A 266 -8.47 15.07 15.54
C ALA A 266 -9.43 14.77 16.71
N LYS A 267 -10.03 13.57 16.73
CA LYS A 267 -10.98 13.10 17.75
C LYS A 267 -10.69 11.64 18.16
N PRO A 268 -9.51 11.37 18.72
CA PRO A 268 -9.01 10.01 18.91
C PRO A 268 -9.85 9.18 19.91
N GLU A 269 -10.65 9.82 20.75
CA GLU A 269 -11.63 9.19 21.62
C GLU A 269 -12.78 8.50 20.84
N ARG A 270 -13.01 8.89 19.58
CA ARG A 270 -14.07 8.35 18.70
C ARG A 270 -13.57 7.21 17.79
N GLN A 271 -12.71 6.35 18.32
CA GLN A 271 -12.24 5.18 17.58
C GLN A 271 -13.40 4.25 17.18
N GLN A 272 -13.34 3.72 15.96
CA GLN A 272 -14.41 2.90 15.38
C GLN A 272 -13.86 1.66 14.70
N ARG A 273 -14.55 0.52 14.88
CA ARG A 273 -14.37 -0.65 14.02
C ARG A 273 -15.12 -0.39 12.72
N LEU A 274 -14.42 -0.41 11.60
CA LEU A 274 -15.02 -0.19 10.30
C LEU A 274 -15.78 -1.43 9.85
N LYS A 275 -17.04 -1.24 9.44
CA LYS A 275 -17.77 -2.23 8.65
C LYS A 275 -17.27 -2.14 7.21
N THR A 276 -16.42 -3.08 6.83
CA THR A 276 -15.83 -3.20 5.50
C THR A 276 -16.57 -4.26 4.66
N ARG A 277 -16.43 -4.16 3.33
CA ARG A 277 -16.96 -5.11 2.34
C ARG A 277 -15.89 -5.49 1.30
N GLY A 278 -16.23 -6.40 0.39
CA GLY A 278 -15.33 -6.88 -0.65
C GLY A 278 -14.32 -7.91 -0.14
N ALA A 279 -13.08 -7.86 -0.64
CA ALA A 279 -12.04 -8.87 -0.43
C ALA A 279 -11.40 -8.85 0.97
N LYS A 280 -12.17 -9.21 1.99
CA LYS A 280 -11.82 -9.04 3.42
C LYS A 280 -10.83 -10.05 3.98
N ALA A 281 -10.40 -11.04 3.19
CA ALA A 281 -9.47 -12.08 3.66
C ALA A 281 -8.20 -11.50 4.30
N ILE A 282 -7.75 -10.33 3.82
CA ILE A 282 -6.59 -9.61 4.36
C ILE A 282 -6.76 -9.17 5.83
N GLU A 283 -7.97 -8.84 6.28
CA GLU A 283 -8.24 -8.42 7.67
C GLU A 283 -7.96 -9.54 8.68
N ALA A 284 -8.09 -10.80 8.25
CA ALA A 284 -7.82 -11.97 9.07
C ALA A 284 -6.32 -12.34 9.12
N ARG A 285 -5.48 -11.74 8.27
CA ARG A 285 -4.05 -12.06 8.20
C ARG A 285 -3.32 -11.51 9.43
N ARG A 286 -2.27 -12.24 9.84
CA ARG A 286 -1.47 -11.88 11.01
C ARG A 286 -0.42 -10.86 10.61
N SER A 287 -0.49 -9.66 11.19
CA SER A 287 0.50 -8.59 10.97
C SER A 287 0.85 -8.40 9.48
N PRO A 288 -0.14 -8.19 8.60
CA PRO A 288 0.13 -7.97 7.18
C PRO A 288 1.06 -6.76 6.99
N GLY A 289 1.63 -6.65 5.80
CA GLY A 289 2.14 -5.38 5.32
C GLY A 289 0.97 -4.42 5.14
N PHE A 290 1.11 -3.17 5.54
CA PHE A 290 0.04 -2.18 5.42
C PHE A 290 0.63 -0.77 5.28
N ALA A 291 0.26 -0.08 4.20
CA ALA A 291 0.77 1.24 3.86
C ALA A 291 -0.31 2.09 3.20
N TYR A 292 -0.18 3.41 3.34
CA TYR A 292 -1.02 4.37 2.62
C TYR A 292 -0.32 4.77 1.32
N ASP A 293 -1.03 4.62 0.21
CA ASP A 293 -0.67 5.17 -1.09
C ASP A 293 -1.14 6.63 -1.12
N SER A 294 -0.20 7.55 -0.92
CA SER A 294 -0.49 8.98 -0.83
C SER A 294 -0.76 9.64 -2.17
N ARG A 295 -0.36 9.03 -3.31
CA ARG A 295 -0.64 9.59 -4.64
C ARG A 295 -2.03 9.24 -5.11
N HIS A 296 -2.52 8.05 -4.77
CA HIS A 296 -3.80 7.52 -5.25
C HIS A 296 -4.87 7.34 -4.18
N ASP A 297 -4.63 7.89 -2.99
CA ASP A 297 -5.58 8.00 -1.88
C ASP A 297 -6.27 6.68 -1.48
N ARG A 298 -5.47 5.68 -1.14
CA ARG A 298 -5.95 4.34 -0.77
C ARG A 298 -5.00 3.66 0.22
N MET A 299 -5.50 2.68 0.95
CA MET A 299 -4.61 1.78 1.69
C MET A 299 -4.26 0.58 0.84
N VAL A 300 -3.06 0.03 1.01
CA VAL A 300 -2.62 -1.20 0.35
C VAL A 300 -2.00 -2.13 1.38
N ALA A 301 -2.31 -3.42 1.25
CA ALA A 301 -1.90 -4.46 2.16
C ALA A 301 -1.38 -5.70 1.43
N TRP A 302 -0.43 -6.38 2.07
CA TRP A 302 0.19 -7.60 1.55
C TRP A 302 0.34 -8.64 2.65
N ALA A 303 0.12 -9.92 2.33
CA ALA A 303 0.22 -10.99 3.32
C ALA A 303 0.69 -12.34 2.76
N GLY A 304 1.52 -12.31 1.71
CA GLY A 304 2.15 -13.49 1.10
C GLY A 304 1.78 -13.67 -0.37
N GLY A 305 2.71 -14.24 -1.14
CA GLY A 305 2.55 -14.51 -2.56
C GLY A 305 2.52 -13.25 -3.42
N GLY A 306 2.14 -13.39 -4.70
CA GLY A 306 1.95 -12.24 -5.59
C GLY A 306 0.70 -11.42 -5.33
N ARG A 307 -0.18 -11.85 -4.44
CA ARG A 307 -1.47 -11.20 -4.20
C ARG A 307 -1.32 -9.95 -3.35
N VAL A 308 -1.93 -8.85 -3.82
CA VAL A 308 -1.99 -7.56 -3.11
C VAL A 308 -3.45 -7.20 -2.85
N TYR A 309 -3.72 -6.46 -1.78
CA TYR A 309 -5.04 -5.94 -1.48
C TYR A 309 -5.01 -4.42 -1.44
N SER A 310 -6.02 -3.76 -1.99
CA SER A 310 -6.22 -2.32 -1.80
C SER A 310 -7.54 -2.06 -1.08
N PHE A 311 -7.60 -1.00 -0.31
CA PHE A 311 -8.79 -0.55 0.40
C PHE A 311 -9.14 0.86 -0.02
N ASP A 312 -10.33 1.00 -0.59
CA ASP A 312 -10.95 2.31 -0.76
C ASP A 312 -11.51 2.75 0.61
N ILE A 313 -10.99 3.85 1.12
CA ILE A 313 -11.29 4.37 2.45
C ILE A 313 -12.71 4.98 2.49
N GLY A 314 -13.13 5.66 1.43
CA GLY A 314 -14.44 6.29 1.32
C GLY A 314 -15.55 5.25 1.15
N ALA A 315 -15.37 4.32 0.21
CA ALA A 315 -16.29 3.23 -0.03
C ALA A 315 -16.18 2.10 1.02
N ARG A 316 -15.14 2.08 1.86
CA ARG A 316 -14.86 1.01 2.83
C ARG A 316 -14.83 -0.38 2.20
N THR A 317 -14.24 -0.47 1.01
CA THR A 317 -14.26 -1.69 0.18
C THR A 317 -12.84 -2.18 -0.06
N TRP A 318 -12.60 -3.45 0.26
CA TRP A 318 -11.38 -4.15 -0.08
C TRP A 318 -11.46 -4.74 -1.49
N TYR A 319 -10.38 -4.62 -2.23
CA TYR A 319 -10.15 -5.22 -3.53
C TYR A 319 -8.93 -6.13 -3.42
N ARG A 320 -8.98 -7.30 -4.05
CA ARG A 320 -7.87 -8.22 -4.22
C ARG A 320 -7.34 -8.09 -5.64
N HIS A 321 -6.02 -8.04 -5.75
CA HIS A 321 -5.27 -7.95 -6.99
C HIS A 321 -4.43 -9.21 -7.10
N GLU A 322 -4.75 -10.05 -8.07
CA GLU A 322 -3.93 -11.23 -8.38
C GLU A 322 -2.81 -10.84 -9.34
N PRO A 323 -1.63 -11.47 -9.24
CA PRO A 323 -0.59 -11.28 -10.24
C PRO A 323 -1.09 -11.76 -11.61
N PRO A 324 -0.79 -11.06 -12.72
CA PRO A 324 -1.18 -11.48 -14.07
C PRO A 324 -0.67 -12.86 -14.46
N ASP A 325 0.51 -13.23 -13.96
CA ASP A 325 1.10 -14.55 -14.10
C ASP A 325 1.50 -15.08 -12.72
N PRO A 326 0.79 -16.07 -12.17
CA PRO A 326 1.12 -16.70 -10.90
C PRO A 326 2.48 -17.42 -10.87
N GLN A 327 3.11 -17.67 -12.02
CA GLN A 327 4.43 -18.28 -12.14
C GLN A 327 5.56 -17.26 -12.30
N ALA A 328 5.24 -15.97 -12.49
CA ALA A 328 6.24 -14.92 -12.55
C ALA A 328 6.98 -14.78 -11.20
N ASP A 329 8.19 -14.24 -11.28
CA ASP A 329 9.06 -13.99 -10.13
C ASP A 329 8.37 -13.06 -9.13
N GLN A 330 7.93 -13.62 -8.00
CA GLN A 330 7.07 -12.96 -7.03
C GLN A 330 7.50 -13.30 -5.60
N PRO A 331 7.13 -12.47 -4.60
CA PRO A 331 7.41 -12.77 -3.21
C PRO A 331 6.82 -14.11 -2.78
N GLY A 332 7.57 -14.84 -1.96
CA GLY A 332 7.12 -16.09 -1.37
C GLY A 332 5.99 -15.94 -0.35
N LYS A 333 5.75 -17.01 0.41
CA LYS A 333 4.83 -16.96 1.55
C LYS A 333 5.29 -15.89 2.54
N GLN A 334 4.33 -15.19 3.14
CA GLN A 334 4.60 -14.30 4.25
C GLN A 334 5.32 -15.04 5.37
N GLN A 335 6.35 -14.41 5.95
CA GLN A 335 6.99 -14.92 7.17
C GLN A 335 5.95 -15.18 8.27
N GLN A 336 6.09 -16.31 8.97
CA GLN A 336 5.10 -16.77 9.97
C GLN A 336 4.78 -15.74 11.06
N ARG A 337 5.72 -14.82 11.33
CA ARG A 337 5.67 -13.83 12.40
C ARG A 337 5.21 -12.46 11.92
N GLY A 338 4.70 -12.37 10.69
CA GLY A 338 4.18 -11.13 10.10
C GLY A 338 5.15 -10.47 9.14
N THR A 339 4.69 -9.36 8.56
CA THR A 339 5.45 -8.45 7.69
C THR A 339 5.64 -7.09 8.36
N TYR A 340 4.60 -6.59 9.02
CA TYR A 340 4.57 -5.26 9.63
C TYR A 340 5.06 -4.19 8.65
N GLY A 341 6.04 -3.40 9.07
CA GLY A 341 6.56 -2.29 8.32
C GLY A 341 7.50 -2.60 7.17
N ARG A 342 7.75 -3.87 6.87
CA ARG A 342 8.62 -4.27 5.75
C ARG A 342 7.95 -4.16 4.37
N PHE A 343 6.67 -3.79 4.33
CA PHE A 343 5.94 -3.39 3.13
C PHE A 343 5.60 -1.90 3.24
N ARG A 344 6.15 -1.07 2.35
CA ARG A 344 6.01 0.39 2.39
C ARG A 344 5.75 0.97 1.01
N TYR A 345 4.91 2.00 0.94
CA TYR A 345 4.70 2.79 -0.26
C TYR A 345 5.79 3.85 -0.39
N VAL A 346 6.37 4.01 -1.58
CA VAL A 346 7.45 4.95 -1.91
C VAL A 346 6.91 5.97 -2.91
N PRO A 347 6.47 7.16 -2.45
CA PRO A 347 5.76 8.13 -3.28
C PRO A 347 6.56 8.65 -4.48
N ASP A 348 7.88 8.79 -4.34
CA ASP A 348 8.73 9.35 -5.40
C ASP A 348 8.82 8.44 -6.63
N PHE A 349 8.66 7.14 -6.45
CA PHE A 349 8.74 6.14 -7.52
C PHE A 349 7.38 5.52 -7.87
N ASP A 350 6.35 5.82 -7.08
CA ASP A 350 5.02 5.24 -7.18
C ASP A 350 5.03 3.69 -7.19
N ILE A 351 5.67 3.14 -6.16
CA ILE A 351 5.82 1.70 -5.95
C ILE A 351 5.66 1.34 -4.48
N PHE A 352 5.45 0.07 -4.22
CA PHE A 352 5.63 -0.56 -2.93
C PHE A 352 6.94 -1.32 -2.91
N VAL A 353 7.69 -1.20 -1.83
CA VAL A 353 8.88 -2.02 -1.54
C VAL A 353 8.55 -3.07 -0.49
N LEU A 354 9.08 -4.28 -0.66
CA LEU A 354 8.90 -5.41 0.23
C LEU A 354 10.23 -6.09 0.57
N VAL A 355 10.52 -6.22 1.87
CA VAL A 355 11.53 -7.13 2.40
C VAL A 355 10.83 -8.30 3.10
N ASN A 356 10.66 -9.42 2.41
CA ASN A 356 9.94 -10.56 2.96
C ASN A 356 10.82 -11.38 3.93
N ALA A 357 12.04 -11.76 3.52
CA ALA A 357 13.01 -12.48 4.34
C ALA A 357 14.40 -11.82 4.29
N ALA A 358 15.30 -12.18 5.20
CA ALA A 358 16.66 -11.65 5.18
C ALA A 358 17.54 -12.29 4.10
N ASP A 359 17.21 -13.53 3.72
CA ASP A 359 17.87 -14.35 2.70
C ASP A 359 17.13 -14.38 1.36
N GLU A 360 16.07 -13.60 1.22
CA GLU A 360 15.40 -13.33 -0.06
C GLU A 360 15.83 -11.95 -0.57
N ASP A 361 15.78 -11.79 -1.89
CA ASP A 361 15.92 -10.49 -2.54
C ASP A 361 14.76 -9.55 -2.14
N VAL A 362 15.00 -8.25 -2.30
CA VAL A 362 13.96 -7.22 -2.17
C VAL A 362 13.03 -7.26 -3.39
N PHE A 363 11.75 -7.07 -3.15
CA PHE A 363 10.74 -6.98 -4.21
C PHE A 363 10.14 -5.58 -4.28
N VAL A 364 9.80 -5.15 -5.49
CA VAL A 364 9.02 -3.93 -5.73
C VAL A 364 7.77 -4.24 -6.54
N TYR A 365 6.74 -3.43 -6.35
CA TYR A 365 5.43 -3.62 -6.96
C TYR A 365 4.75 -2.29 -7.23
N ARG A 366 4.22 -2.11 -8.44
CA ARG A 366 3.30 -1.01 -8.74
C ARG A 366 1.87 -1.57 -8.76
N LEU A 367 0.97 -0.96 -8.01
CA LEU A 367 -0.42 -1.40 -7.98
C LEU A 367 -1.10 -1.11 -9.32
N ASP A 368 -1.79 -2.10 -9.87
CA ASP A 368 -2.73 -1.89 -10.98
C ASP A 368 -4.15 -1.75 -10.41
N PRO A 369 -4.73 -0.54 -10.31
CA PRO A 369 -6.12 -0.36 -9.88
C PRO A 369 -7.13 -1.17 -10.70
N ALA A 370 -6.88 -1.36 -11.99
CA ALA A 370 -7.88 -1.89 -12.93
C ALA A 370 -8.16 -3.39 -12.72
N ASN A 371 -7.28 -4.09 -12.00
CA ASN A 371 -7.36 -5.54 -11.73
C ASN A 371 -7.93 -5.86 -10.34
N GLY A 372 -8.43 -4.87 -9.61
CA GLY A 372 -9.02 -5.06 -8.29
C GLY A 372 -10.36 -5.80 -8.35
N VAL A 373 -10.47 -6.93 -7.66
CA VAL A 373 -11.69 -7.74 -7.56
C VAL A 373 -12.23 -7.72 -6.13
N VAL A 374 -13.55 -7.60 -5.97
CA VAL A 374 -14.22 -7.71 -4.66
C VAL A 374 -14.69 -9.15 -4.41
N ASP A 375 -14.61 -9.63 -3.17
CA ASP A 375 -15.28 -10.88 -2.80
C ASP A 375 -16.78 -10.61 -2.58
N ASN A 376 -17.66 -11.28 -3.34
CA ASN A 376 -19.10 -11.17 -3.12
C ASN A 376 -19.48 -11.81 -1.78
N ALA A 377 -20.14 -11.05 -0.90
CA ALA A 377 -20.57 -11.53 0.40
C ALA A 377 -21.72 -12.55 0.25
N LYS A 378 -21.46 -13.82 0.64
CA LYS A 378 -22.44 -14.92 0.79
C LYS A 378 -23.40 -15.14 -0.39
N ALA A 379 -22.96 -15.94 -1.37
CA ALA A 379 -23.85 -16.98 -1.88
C ALA A 379 -23.83 -18.12 -0.84
N VAL A 380 -25.01 -18.50 -0.35
CA VAL A 380 -25.17 -19.71 0.47
C VAL A 380 -24.68 -20.89 -0.37
N SER A 381 -23.68 -21.59 0.13
CA SER A 381 -23.19 -22.83 -0.45
C SER A 381 -24.30 -23.87 -0.43
N ASN A 382 -24.92 -24.13 -1.57
CA ASN A 382 -25.46 -25.45 -1.89
C ASN A 382 -24.71 -25.95 -3.12
N GLY A 383 -23.89 -26.98 -2.91
CA GLY A 383 -23.58 -28.03 -3.88
C GLY A 383 -23.01 -27.64 -5.26
N ALA A 384 -21.80 -28.15 -5.49
CA ALA A 384 -21.20 -28.50 -6.79
C ALA A 384 -20.55 -27.38 -7.63
N GLY A 385 -19.22 -27.49 -7.76
CA GLY A 385 -18.47 -27.08 -8.96
C GLY A 385 -18.17 -25.60 -9.11
N ASP A 386 -17.08 -25.11 -8.50
CA ASP A 386 -16.50 -23.81 -8.84
C ASP A 386 -15.68 -23.96 -10.14
N THR A 387 -16.31 -23.69 -11.28
CA THR A 387 -15.64 -23.36 -12.54
C THR A 387 -15.57 -21.83 -12.66
N ALA A 388 -14.40 -21.33 -13.10
CA ALA A 388 -14.06 -19.91 -13.19
C ALA A 388 -15.20 -19.01 -13.72
N ARG A 389 -15.56 -17.95 -12.97
CA ARG A 389 -16.47 -16.90 -13.45
C ARG A 389 -15.82 -16.19 -14.65
N GLY A 390 -16.27 -16.55 -15.85
CA GLY A 390 -15.55 -16.35 -17.11
C GLY A 390 -15.26 -14.89 -17.45
N LYS A 391 -14.02 -14.62 -17.86
CA LYS A 391 -13.64 -13.40 -18.58
C LYS A 391 -13.84 -13.63 -20.08
N VAL A 392 -14.58 -12.73 -20.72
CA VAL A 392 -14.82 -12.75 -22.16
C VAL A 392 -14.09 -11.56 -22.78
N THR A 393 -13.28 -11.79 -23.81
CA THR A 393 -12.54 -10.72 -24.49
C THR A 393 -12.98 -10.63 -25.94
N VAL A 394 -13.30 -9.41 -26.39
CA VAL A 394 -13.73 -9.10 -27.75
C VAL A 394 -12.67 -8.22 -28.39
N SER A 395 -12.22 -8.57 -29.58
CA SER A 395 -11.24 -7.78 -30.34
C SER A 395 -11.50 -7.90 -31.83
N PRO A 396 -11.59 -6.79 -32.59
CA PRO A 396 -11.88 -6.83 -34.02
C PRO A 396 -10.69 -7.34 -34.84
N GLY A 397 -9.45 -7.22 -34.32
CA GLY A 397 -8.20 -7.59 -34.98
C GLY A 397 -7.68 -9.00 -34.67
N GLY A 398 -8.39 -9.79 -33.85
CA GLY A 398 -7.97 -11.13 -33.43
C GLY A 398 -8.17 -11.37 -31.93
N GLY A 399 -8.74 -12.53 -31.57
CA GLY A 399 -9.18 -12.93 -30.23
C GLY A 399 -10.18 -14.09 -30.30
N VAL A 400 -10.65 -14.62 -29.16
CA VAL A 400 -11.65 -15.72 -29.10
C VAL A 400 -13.01 -15.26 -29.64
N TYR A 401 -13.42 -14.03 -29.35
CA TYR A 401 -14.63 -13.41 -29.92
C TYR A 401 -14.25 -12.19 -30.76
N ARG A 402 -14.72 -12.17 -32.00
CA ARG A 402 -14.51 -11.05 -32.93
C ARG A 402 -15.65 -10.03 -32.87
N THR A 403 -16.85 -10.48 -32.50
CA THR A 403 -18.05 -9.64 -32.37
C THR A 403 -18.53 -9.61 -30.92
N VAL A 404 -19.13 -8.49 -30.54
CA VAL A 404 -19.83 -8.28 -29.28
C VAL A 404 -21.05 -9.18 -29.21
N ALA A 405 -21.77 -9.39 -30.31
CA ALA A 405 -22.90 -10.31 -30.35
C ALA A 405 -22.53 -11.76 -29.97
N ASP A 406 -21.38 -12.27 -30.45
CA ASP A 406 -20.89 -13.60 -30.08
C ASP A 406 -20.51 -13.67 -28.60
N ALA A 407 -19.85 -12.63 -28.10
CA ALA A 407 -19.51 -12.51 -26.68
C ALA A 407 -20.76 -12.47 -25.80
N ALA A 408 -21.82 -11.76 -26.21
CA ALA A 408 -23.08 -11.70 -25.50
C ALA A 408 -23.83 -13.03 -25.45
N ARG A 409 -23.72 -13.86 -26.50
CA ARG A 409 -24.25 -15.22 -26.49
C ARG A 409 -23.48 -16.17 -25.58
N ALA A 410 -22.17 -15.97 -25.46
CA ALA A 410 -21.30 -16.91 -24.76
C ALA A 410 -21.02 -16.54 -23.29
N ALA A 411 -21.19 -15.27 -22.92
CA ALA A 411 -20.96 -14.81 -21.55
C ALA A 411 -21.91 -15.53 -20.57
N PRO A 412 -21.41 -16.05 -19.44
CA PRO A 412 -22.24 -16.47 -18.32
C PRO A 412 -22.65 -15.29 -17.43
N ASP A 413 -23.62 -15.50 -16.53
CA ASP A 413 -23.93 -14.57 -15.44
C ASP A 413 -22.66 -14.25 -14.62
N GLY A 414 -22.50 -12.99 -14.23
CA GLY A 414 -21.35 -12.52 -13.46
C GLY A 414 -20.07 -12.32 -14.29
N ALA A 415 -20.11 -12.48 -15.61
CA ALA A 415 -18.94 -12.33 -16.46
C ALA A 415 -18.45 -10.88 -16.57
N THR A 416 -17.15 -10.74 -16.78
CA THR A 416 -16.56 -9.48 -17.27
C THR A 416 -16.26 -9.62 -18.76
N VAL A 417 -16.86 -8.74 -19.55
CA VAL A 417 -16.66 -8.63 -21.00
C VAL A 417 -15.78 -7.42 -21.28
N GLU A 418 -14.55 -7.66 -21.72
CA GLU A 418 -13.64 -6.62 -22.17
C GLU A 418 -13.70 -6.47 -23.68
N ILE A 419 -14.06 -5.28 -24.15
CA ILE A 419 -14.15 -4.94 -25.56
C ILE A 419 -12.94 -4.07 -25.88
N HIS A 420 -12.00 -4.59 -26.67
CA HIS A 420 -10.83 -3.82 -27.08
C HIS A 420 -11.21 -2.67 -28.01
N ALA A 421 -10.44 -1.59 -27.97
CA ALA A 421 -10.62 -0.46 -28.86
C ALA A 421 -10.60 -0.88 -30.33
N GLY A 422 -11.49 -0.24 -31.09
CA GLY A 422 -11.75 -0.52 -32.50
C GLY A 422 -13.21 -0.23 -32.83
N THR A 423 -13.53 -0.24 -34.12
CA THR A 423 -14.89 0.00 -34.61
C THR A 423 -15.57 -1.33 -34.90
N TYR A 424 -16.70 -1.57 -34.24
CA TYR A 424 -17.55 -2.75 -34.40
C TYR A 424 -18.79 -2.34 -35.20
N ARG A 425 -18.66 -2.36 -36.53
CA ARG A 425 -19.71 -1.92 -37.44
C ARG A 425 -20.82 -2.97 -37.56
N ARG A 426 -22.08 -2.54 -37.44
CA ARG A 426 -23.32 -3.35 -37.49
C ARG A 426 -23.43 -4.44 -36.42
N ASP A 427 -22.61 -4.36 -35.36
CA ASP A 427 -22.54 -5.36 -34.30
C ASP A 427 -23.43 -4.97 -33.13
N VAL A 428 -24.62 -5.57 -33.08
CA VAL A 428 -25.67 -5.30 -32.08
C VAL A 428 -25.90 -6.53 -31.22
N ALA A 429 -26.23 -6.34 -29.94
CA ALA A 429 -26.23 -7.42 -28.95
C ALA A 429 -27.43 -7.41 -28.01
N VAL A 430 -27.86 -8.60 -27.57
CA VAL A 430 -28.81 -8.78 -26.47
C VAL A 430 -28.08 -9.42 -25.30
N TRP A 431 -28.03 -8.71 -24.17
CA TRP A 431 -27.40 -9.17 -22.93
C TRP A 431 -28.47 -9.71 -21.99
N LYS A 432 -28.55 -11.04 -21.90
CA LYS A 432 -29.55 -11.73 -21.05
C LYS A 432 -29.04 -11.97 -19.64
N GLN A 433 -27.73 -11.92 -19.45
CA GLN A 433 -27.06 -12.35 -18.24
C GLN A 433 -27.09 -11.29 -17.16
N ASN A 434 -27.19 -11.74 -15.91
CA ASN A 434 -27.14 -10.88 -14.74
C ASN A 434 -25.70 -10.61 -14.30
N ASP A 435 -25.51 -9.57 -13.48
CA ASP A 435 -24.26 -9.25 -12.81
C ASP A 435 -23.07 -9.02 -13.75
N LEU A 436 -23.33 -8.53 -14.96
CA LEU A 436 -22.29 -8.29 -15.97
C LEU A 436 -21.52 -7.00 -15.73
N VAL A 437 -20.23 -7.05 -16.05
CA VAL A 437 -19.42 -5.85 -16.33
C VAL A 437 -18.98 -5.88 -17.77
N ILE A 438 -19.40 -4.90 -18.56
CA ILE A 438 -19.04 -4.78 -19.97
C ILE A 438 -18.26 -3.47 -20.14
N ARG A 439 -16.99 -3.55 -20.54
CA ARG A 439 -16.10 -2.38 -20.54
C ARG A 439 -15.21 -2.27 -21.77
N GLY A 440 -15.01 -1.05 -22.24
CA GLY A 440 -14.02 -0.73 -23.26
C GLY A 440 -12.60 -0.67 -22.70
N VAL A 441 -11.65 -1.35 -23.34
CA VAL A 441 -10.24 -1.43 -22.95
C VAL A 441 -9.29 -1.09 -24.11
N GLY A 442 -8.09 -0.57 -23.80
CA GLY A 442 -7.10 -0.18 -24.82
C GLY A 442 -7.49 1.05 -25.65
N GLY A 443 -8.44 1.85 -25.18
CA GLY A 443 -9.10 2.96 -25.87
C GLY A 443 -10.62 2.84 -25.72
N ARG A 444 -11.40 3.69 -26.39
CA ARG A 444 -12.87 3.59 -26.41
C ARG A 444 -13.30 2.80 -27.65
N PRO A 445 -13.92 1.62 -27.51
CA PRO A 445 -14.56 0.92 -28.61
C PRO A 445 -15.72 1.74 -29.18
N VAL A 446 -15.87 1.72 -30.49
CA VAL A 446 -16.98 2.37 -31.20
C VAL A 446 -17.93 1.32 -31.73
N LEU A 447 -19.12 1.26 -31.15
CA LEU A 447 -20.24 0.46 -31.66
C LEU A 447 -21.04 1.31 -32.63
N ASP A 448 -20.74 1.13 -33.91
CA ASP A 448 -21.43 1.79 -35.01
C ASP A 448 -22.50 0.86 -35.56
N ALA A 449 -23.76 1.09 -35.16
CA ALA A 449 -24.88 0.28 -35.58
C ALA A 449 -25.17 0.36 -37.08
N ASP A 450 -24.82 1.47 -37.76
CA ASP A 450 -25.10 1.68 -39.19
C ASP A 450 -26.56 1.28 -39.56
N GLY A 451 -27.52 1.75 -38.75
CA GLY A 451 -28.96 1.48 -38.90
C GLY A 451 -29.44 0.11 -38.39
N ARG A 452 -28.57 -0.71 -37.79
CA ARG A 452 -28.97 -2.01 -37.20
C ARG A 452 -29.39 -1.84 -35.74
N ALA A 453 -30.31 -2.69 -35.29
CA ALA A 453 -30.76 -2.71 -33.91
C ALA A 453 -31.06 -4.15 -33.45
N ALA A 454 -30.56 -4.50 -32.27
CA ALA A 454 -30.93 -5.71 -31.56
C ALA A 454 -32.43 -5.68 -31.23
N GLU A 455 -33.14 -6.75 -31.59
CA GLU A 455 -34.60 -6.90 -31.48
C GLU A 455 -35.41 -5.77 -32.17
N GLY A 456 -34.81 -5.02 -33.09
CA GLY A 456 -35.45 -3.83 -33.67
C GLY A 456 -35.57 -2.65 -32.70
N LYS A 457 -34.79 -2.63 -31.61
CA LYS A 457 -34.94 -1.67 -30.50
C LYS A 457 -33.72 -0.77 -30.26
N ALA A 458 -32.51 -1.32 -30.14
CA ALA A 458 -31.32 -0.58 -29.73
C ALA A 458 -30.02 -1.21 -30.25
N ILE A 459 -28.88 -0.52 -30.16
CA ILE A 459 -27.57 -1.17 -30.40
C ILE A 459 -27.43 -2.33 -29.42
N TRP A 460 -27.64 -2.06 -28.12
CA TRP A 460 -27.71 -3.09 -27.08
C TRP A 460 -29.06 -3.13 -26.37
N VAL A 461 -29.64 -4.32 -26.24
CA VAL A 461 -30.78 -4.59 -25.36
C VAL A 461 -30.28 -5.37 -24.14
N ILE A 462 -30.35 -4.75 -22.96
CA ILE A 462 -29.88 -5.32 -21.70
C ILE A 462 -31.09 -5.81 -20.89
N LYS A 463 -31.31 -7.13 -20.89
CA LYS A 463 -32.39 -7.80 -20.16
C LYS A 463 -31.97 -8.26 -18.77
N GLY A 464 -30.69 -8.56 -18.58
CA GLY A 464 -30.14 -8.94 -17.28
C GLY A 464 -30.16 -7.80 -16.27
N SER A 465 -30.11 -8.16 -14.99
CA SER A 465 -30.06 -7.21 -13.87
C SER A 465 -28.64 -6.99 -13.36
N ASN A 466 -28.40 -5.85 -12.71
CA ASN A 466 -27.12 -5.43 -12.14
C ASN A 466 -25.98 -5.43 -13.19
N VAL A 467 -26.21 -4.73 -14.30
CA VAL A 467 -25.26 -4.66 -15.43
C VAL A 467 -24.54 -3.33 -15.41
N ARG A 468 -23.22 -3.35 -15.58
CA ARG A 468 -22.40 -2.14 -15.71
C ARG A 468 -21.81 -2.03 -17.11
N VAL A 469 -21.97 -0.87 -17.74
CA VAL A 469 -21.42 -0.56 -19.06
C VAL A 469 -20.47 0.63 -18.96
N GLU A 470 -19.22 0.43 -19.37
CA GLU A 470 -18.14 1.40 -19.13
C GLU A 470 -17.33 1.71 -20.39
N ASN A 471 -17.05 2.99 -20.64
CA ASN A 471 -16.09 3.44 -21.66
C ASN A 471 -16.38 2.89 -23.09
N ILE A 472 -17.62 2.97 -23.55
CA ILE A 472 -18.02 2.54 -24.90
C ILE A 472 -18.72 3.69 -25.62
N GLU A 473 -18.43 3.83 -26.92
CA GLU A 473 -19.14 4.74 -27.81
C GLU A 473 -20.24 4.00 -28.56
N PHE A 474 -21.44 4.59 -28.60
CA PHE A 474 -22.63 4.05 -29.23
C PHE A 474 -23.13 5.05 -30.28
N THR A 475 -23.22 4.63 -31.54
CA THR A 475 -23.64 5.49 -32.65
C THR A 475 -24.42 4.74 -33.73
N GLY A 476 -25.29 5.45 -34.45
CA GLY A 476 -25.95 4.93 -35.66
C GLY A 476 -27.20 4.08 -35.43
N ALA A 477 -27.82 4.11 -34.24
CA ALA A 477 -29.09 3.42 -34.00
C ALA A 477 -30.27 4.16 -34.65
N ASP A 478 -30.89 3.52 -35.64
CA ASP A 478 -32.03 4.03 -36.40
C ASP A 478 -33.05 2.90 -36.63
N VAL A 479 -34.27 3.04 -36.08
CA VAL A 479 -35.35 2.04 -36.20
C VAL A 479 -36.64 2.71 -36.68
N ASN A 480 -37.53 1.92 -37.30
CA ASN A 480 -38.78 2.41 -37.89
C ASN A 480 -39.70 3.13 -36.90
N ASP A 481 -39.73 2.65 -35.65
CA ASP A 481 -40.55 3.21 -34.57
C ASP A 481 -39.99 4.53 -34.00
N ARG A 482 -38.91 5.04 -34.59
CA ARG A 482 -38.24 6.32 -34.22
C ARG A 482 -37.76 6.39 -32.77
N ASN A 483 -37.44 5.25 -32.15
CA ASN A 483 -36.97 5.16 -30.77
C ASN A 483 -35.69 4.30 -30.59
N GLY A 484 -34.90 4.18 -31.66
CA GLY A 484 -33.66 3.41 -31.70
C GLY A 484 -32.63 3.95 -30.71
N ALA A 485 -32.34 3.17 -29.67
CA ALA A 485 -31.45 3.62 -28.58
C ALA A 485 -30.02 3.09 -28.72
N GLY A 486 -29.04 3.78 -28.11
CA GLY A 486 -27.73 3.20 -27.85
C GLY A 486 -27.83 1.99 -26.92
N ILE A 487 -28.50 2.17 -25.77
CA ILE A 487 -28.86 1.08 -24.85
C ILE A 487 -30.36 1.12 -24.57
N ARG A 488 -31.02 -0.04 -24.65
CA ARG A 488 -32.35 -0.26 -24.07
C ARG A 488 -32.26 -1.21 -22.89
N HIS A 489 -32.61 -0.74 -21.69
CA HIS A 489 -32.53 -1.53 -20.46
C HIS A 489 -33.90 -2.08 -20.07
N GLU A 490 -34.06 -3.40 -20.04
CA GLU A 490 -35.29 -4.10 -19.66
C GLU A 490 -35.19 -4.81 -18.29
N GLY A 491 -34.01 -4.81 -17.66
CA GLY A 491 -33.75 -5.42 -16.35
C GLY A 491 -33.92 -4.47 -15.16
N ILE A 492 -33.20 -4.73 -14.07
CA ILE A 492 -33.09 -3.85 -12.88
C ILE A 492 -31.62 -3.51 -12.67
N GLY A 493 -31.29 -2.26 -12.35
CA GLY A 493 -29.94 -1.83 -11.97
C GLY A 493 -28.97 -1.84 -13.14
N LEU A 494 -29.11 -0.87 -14.05
CA LEU A 494 -28.06 -0.53 -15.01
C LEU A 494 -27.15 0.53 -14.40
N THR A 495 -25.84 0.46 -14.67
CA THR A 495 -24.92 1.58 -14.40
C THR A 495 -24.13 1.86 -15.67
N VAL A 496 -24.19 3.11 -16.15
CA VAL A 496 -23.45 3.54 -17.34
C VAL A 496 -22.43 4.60 -16.96
N SER A 497 -21.15 4.39 -17.28
CA SER A 497 -20.08 5.33 -16.93
C SER A 497 -19.10 5.54 -18.09
N GLY A 498 -18.68 6.79 -18.32
CA GLY A 498 -17.67 7.12 -19.35
C GLY A 498 -18.04 6.74 -20.78
N CYS A 499 -19.31 6.39 -21.05
CA CYS A 499 -19.81 6.05 -22.38
C CYS A 499 -20.21 7.32 -23.15
N PHE A 500 -20.17 7.24 -24.47
CA PHE A 500 -20.52 8.35 -25.35
C PHE A 500 -21.63 7.91 -26.32
N PHE A 501 -22.74 8.64 -26.32
CA PHE A 501 -23.91 8.32 -27.14
C PHE A 501 -24.15 9.49 -28.10
N HIS A 502 -24.14 9.22 -29.41
CA HIS A 502 -24.42 10.23 -30.42
C HIS A 502 -24.98 9.60 -31.69
N HIS A 503 -25.67 10.39 -32.51
CA HIS A 503 -26.23 9.92 -33.80
C HIS A 503 -27.07 8.63 -33.66
N ASN A 504 -27.71 8.46 -32.51
CA ASN A 504 -28.77 7.48 -32.25
C ASN A 504 -30.07 8.26 -32.14
N GLN A 505 -31.21 7.65 -32.48
CA GLN A 505 -32.50 8.30 -32.22
C GLN A 505 -32.72 8.57 -30.71
N ASN A 506 -32.19 7.71 -29.83
CA ASN A 506 -32.12 7.93 -28.36
C ASN A 506 -30.76 7.48 -27.78
N GLY A 507 -30.35 8.09 -26.65
CA GLY A 507 -29.15 7.66 -25.93
C GLY A 507 -29.36 6.36 -25.16
N ILE A 508 -30.09 6.45 -24.04
CA ILE A 508 -30.49 5.32 -23.20
C ILE A 508 -32.00 5.35 -23.04
N LEU A 509 -32.64 4.19 -23.17
CA LEU A 509 -34.08 4.05 -23.03
C LEU A 509 -34.43 2.93 -22.04
N GLY A 510 -35.29 3.22 -21.06
CA GLY A 510 -35.81 2.22 -20.13
C GLY A 510 -36.93 1.36 -20.72
N GLY A 511 -37.07 0.13 -20.24
CA GLY A 511 -38.14 -0.81 -20.56
C GLY A 511 -39.23 -0.86 -19.48
N GLY A 512 -40.27 -1.66 -19.71
CA GLY A 512 -41.49 -1.69 -18.88
C GLY A 512 -41.38 -2.39 -17.51
N HIS A 513 -40.18 -2.68 -16.99
CA HIS A 513 -40.06 -3.32 -15.69
C HIS A 513 -40.36 -2.29 -14.57
N PRO A 514 -41.31 -2.53 -13.65
CA PRO A 514 -41.79 -1.53 -12.69
C PRO A 514 -40.76 -1.10 -11.63
N ARG A 515 -39.59 -1.74 -11.62
CA ARG A 515 -38.44 -1.40 -10.75
C ARG A 515 -37.17 -1.09 -11.54
N ASN A 516 -37.29 -0.77 -12.83
CA ASN A 516 -36.15 -0.41 -13.67
C ASN A 516 -35.52 0.89 -13.14
N ASP A 517 -34.23 0.84 -12.83
CA ASP A 517 -33.38 1.96 -12.45
C ASP A 517 -32.09 1.95 -13.28
N VAL A 518 -31.65 3.13 -13.72
CA VAL A 518 -30.50 3.36 -14.60
C VAL A 518 -29.60 4.43 -14.02
#